data_AF-Q966G4-F1
#
_entry.id   AF-Q966G4-F1
#
_cell.length_a   1.000
_cell.length_b   1.000
_cell.length_c   1.000
_cell.angle_alpha   90.00
_cell.angle_beta   90.00
_cell.angle_gamma   90.00
#
_symmetry.space_group_name_H-M   'P 1'
#
loop_
_entity.id
_entity.type
_entity.pdbx_description
1 polymer ?
#
loop_
_entity_poly.entity_id
_entity_poly.type
_entity_poly.pdbx_seq_one_letter_code
_entity_poly.pdbx_strand_id
1 'polypeptide(L)'
;MFTQLYSLGLFLVFIPNHVDSEPIRSQTNSLECSEKDLLIMEGKCSRYVNEYTLLSEEYNLEDVTADIAKNMSYVCDRITNCFDEIPCDEAQKFKRIYEQKCEKDEFRNYKMTNCVNKLYDSIYLNSNNCSKAYQYFSKDLRVRREAYSSGESCIVDIAEAVCVEETALTYLNTKYDQFVDIMSIKPDSEHCTSLHDELFSRQCEPMIMKREKDQVLEQMNGLFSILRSSKKTEEEKQQVKCEDITECMKDACYNSHDSINKFEQSCSDKDNDSFDKCYRKLLTSPESIMYNCPNANSTKNSTVSLLDMLRLNRFSDNKECTRTLMAKICTPEAMKTFDKDWGDHQRRMAERN
;
A
#
# COMPACT_ATOMS: atom_id res chain seq x y z
N MET A 1 21.81 24.91 -23.35
CA MET A 1 21.48 24.92 -24.80
C MET A 1 20.49 23.78 -25.07
N PHE A 2 19.24 23.99 -24.65
CA PHE A 2 18.00 23.44 -25.19
C PHE A 2 16.92 24.35 -24.60
N THR A 3 16.22 25.06 -25.47
CA THR A 3 15.21 26.09 -25.22
C THR A 3 13.83 25.57 -25.60
N GLN A 4 12.81 25.87 -24.79
CA GLN A 4 11.39 26.19 -25.11
C GLN A 4 10.60 26.09 -23.79
N LEU A 5 10.07 27.13 -23.10
CA LEU A 5 9.11 28.21 -23.41
C LEU A 5 7.70 27.76 -23.86
N TYR A 6 6.68 28.45 -23.31
CA TYR A 6 5.20 28.39 -23.47
C TYR A 6 4.46 27.57 -22.41
N SER A 7 3.33 27.99 -21.83
CA SER A 7 2.54 29.23 -21.84
C SER A 7 1.44 29.05 -20.77
N LEU A 8 1.02 30.15 -20.15
CA LEU A 8 -0.20 30.26 -19.33
C LEU A 8 -1.41 29.59 -20.04
N GLY A 9 -2.15 28.76 -19.31
CA GLY A 9 -3.39 28.14 -19.77
C GLY A 9 -4.19 27.62 -18.58
N LEU A 10 -5.44 28.05 -18.48
CA LEU A 10 -6.42 27.66 -17.47
C LEU A 10 -6.44 26.15 -17.25
N PHE A 11 -6.16 25.70 -16.03
CA PHE A 11 -6.53 24.37 -15.57
C PHE A 11 -8.02 24.37 -15.22
N LEU A 12 -8.86 24.16 -16.23
CA LEU A 12 -10.16 23.53 -16.03
C LEU A 12 -9.89 22.09 -15.59
N VAL A 13 -10.20 21.79 -14.34
CA VAL A 13 -10.18 20.42 -13.80
C VAL A 13 -11.25 19.62 -14.54
N PHE A 14 -10.83 18.86 -15.55
CA PHE A 14 -11.62 17.81 -16.17
C PHE A 14 -11.72 16.64 -15.20
N ILE A 15 -12.89 16.49 -14.57
CA ILE A 15 -13.32 15.22 -13.96
C ILE A 15 -13.80 14.32 -15.12
N PRO A 16 -13.24 13.11 -15.32
CA PRO A 16 -13.69 12.22 -16.37
C PRO A 16 -15.04 11.61 -16.01
N ASN A 17 -16.02 11.77 -16.90
CA ASN A 17 -17.33 11.10 -16.88
C ASN A 17 -17.26 9.69 -17.53
N HIS A 18 -18.22 8.86 -17.11
CA HIS A 18 -18.62 7.49 -17.55
C HIS A 18 -18.12 6.36 -16.64
N VAL A 19 -18.98 5.49 -16.09
CA VAL A 19 -20.06 4.70 -16.75
C VAL A 19 -21.33 4.57 -15.88
N ASP A 20 -22.46 4.43 -16.56
CA ASP A 20 -23.85 4.41 -16.11
C ASP A 20 -24.22 3.49 -14.92
N SER A 21 -24.99 4.04 -13.98
CA SER A 21 -25.96 3.28 -13.18
C SER A 21 -27.19 4.14 -12.89
N GLU A 22 -28.37 3.51 -12.96
CA GLU A 22 -29.71 4.11 -13.02
C GLU A 22 -30.01 5.06 -11.84
N PRO A 23 -30.74 6.18 -12.05
CA PRO A 23 -31.10 7.06 -10.94
C PRO A 23 -32.28 6.46 -10.17
N ILE A 24 -32.02 5.97 -8.96
CA ILE A 24 -33.06 5.87 -7.94
C ILE A 24 -33.55 7.29 -7.66
N ARG A 25 -34.77 7.56 -8.11
CA ARG A 25 -35.50 8.82 -7.94
C ARG A 25 -35.76 9.09 -6.45
N SER A 26 -34.75 9.58 -5.75
CA SER A 26 -34.91 10.37 -4.54
C SER A 26 -35.28 11.79 -4.97
N GLN A 27 -36.54 12.19 -4.74
CA GLN A 27 -36.94 13.60 -4.78
C GLN A 27 -36.33 14.34 -3.58
N THR A 28 -35.02 14.57 -3.63
CA THR A 28 -34.39 15.67 -2.91
C THR A 28 -34.42 16.86 -3.87
N ASN A 29 -35.07 17.95 -3.46
CA ASN A 29 -35.00 19.22 -4.19
C ASN A 29 -33.53 19.63 -4.26
N SER A 30 -32.88 19.31 -5.39
CA SER A 30 -31.52 19.70 -5.68
C SER A 30 -31.43 21.22 -5.61
N LEU A 31 -30.55 21.74 -4.75
CA LEU A 31 -30.38 23.18 -4.62
C LEU A 31 -29.33 23.62 -5.64
N GLU A 32 -29.79 24.05 -6.81
CA GLU A 32 -28.92 24.66 -7.82
C GLU A 32 -28.23 25.92 -7.27
N CYS A 33 -26.97 26.12 -7.65
CA CYS A 33 -26.21 27.30 -7.22
C CYS A 33 -26.78 28.57 -7.84
N SER A 34 -26.92 29.63 -7.04
CA SER A 34 -27.21 30.95 -7.59
C SER A 34 -25.98 31.52 -8.32
N GLU A 35 -26.19 32.52 -9.17
CA GLU A 35 -25.08 33.23 -9.83
C GLU A 35 -24.08 33.82 -8.81
N LYS A 36 -24.58 34.27 -7.65
CA LYS A 36 -23.74 34.74 -6.54
C LYS A 36 -22.88 33.62 -5.95
N ASP A 37 -23.45 32.43 -5.79
CA ASP A 37 -22.75 31.26 -5.25
C ASP A 37 -21.64 30.81 -6.19
N LEU A 38 -21.93 30.75 -7.50
CA LEU A 38 -20.94 30.46 -8.55
C LEU A 38 -19.77 31.47 -8.50
N LEU A 39 -20.05 32.76 -8.39
CA LEU A 39 -19.01 33.79 -8.26
C LEU A 39 -18.15 33.64 -7.00
N ILE A 40 -18.74 33.22 -5.87
CA ILE A 40 -17.96 32.97 -4.63
C ILE A 40 -17.09 31.72 -4.80
N MET A 41 -17.61 30.65 -5.40
CA MET A 41 -16.84 29.43 -5.69
C MET A 41 -15.66 29.73 -6.60
N GLU A 42 -15.92 30.30 -7.78
CA GLU A 42 -14.91 30.57 -8.81
C GLU A 42 -13.89 31.63 -8.38
N GLY A 43 -14.29 32.57 -7.51
CA GLY A 43 -13.43 33.63 -7.01
C GLY A 43 -12.73 33.29 -5.69
N LYS A 44 -13.50 33.26 -4.59
CA LYS A 44 -12.96 33.14 -3.22
C LYS A 44 -12.41 31.72 -2.97
N CYS A 45 -13.21 30.69 -3.25
CA CYS A 45 -12.82 29.32 -2.91
C CYS A 45 -11.70 28.82 -3.83
N SER A 46 -11.77 29.07 -5.14
CA SER A 46 -10.68 28.77 -6.08
C SER A 46 -9.35 29.44 -5.71
N ARG A 47 -9.37 30.62 -5.09
CA ARG A 47 -8.14 31.25 -4.61
C ARG A 47 -7.45 30.42 -3.52
N TYR A 48 -8.22 29.90 -2.56
CA TYR A 48 -7.67 29.02 -1.52
C TYR A 48 -7.20 27.69 -2.11
N VAL A 49 -7.93 27.14 -3.08
CA VAL A 49 -7.51 25.95 -3.84
C VAL A 49 -6.16 26.17 -4.52
N ASN A 50 -5.99 27.29 -5.22
CA ASN A 50 -4.73 27.61 -5.88
C ASN A 50 -3.58 27.81 -4.89
N GLU A 51 -3.84 28.47 -3.76
CA GLU A 51 -2.86 28.62 -2.68
C GLU A 51 -2.40 27.26 -2.15
N TYR A 52 -3.32 26.32 -1.97
CA TYR A 52 -3.01 24.96 -1.54
C TYR A 52 -2.20 24.19 -2.59
N THR A 53 -2.60 24.26 -3.86
CA THR A 53 -1.87 23.61 -4.97
C THR A 53 -0.41 24.07 -5.00
N LEU A 54 -0.17 25.39 -4.93
CA LEU A 54 1.19 25.94 -4.91
C LEU A 54 2.01 25.43 -3.73
N LEU A 55 1.45 25.42 -2.52
CA LEU A 55 2.14 24.88 -1.35
C LEU A 55 2.46 23.39 -1.53
N SER A 56 1.52 22.60 -2.04
CA SER A 56 1.69 21.16 -2.23
C SER A 56 2.74 20.79 -3.30
N GLU A 57 2.99 21.69 -4.25
CA GLU A 57 4.00 21.52 -5.32
C GLU A 57 5.36 22.09 -4.93
N GLU A 58 5.42 23.00 -3.96
CA GLU A 58 6.67 23.65 -3.52
C GLU A 58 7.60 22.68 -2.77
N TYR A 59 7.04 21.71 -2.04
CA TYR A 59 7.80 20.82 -1.16
C TYR A 59 7.69 19.37 -1.60
N ASN A 60 8.83 18.67 -1.66
CA ASN A 60 8.81 17.22 -1.68
C ASN A 60 8.37 16.71 -0.30
N LEU A 61 7.74 15.54 -0.25
CA LEU A 61 7.23 14.97 0.99
C LEU A 61 8.31 14.80 2.08
N GLU A 62 9.55 14.55 1.69
CA GLU A 62 10.67 14.36 2.61
C GLU A 62 11.03 15.67 3.35
N ASP A 63 10.85 16.81 2.68
CA ASP A 63 11.21 18.16 3.13
C ASP A 63 10.11 18.83 3.98
N VAL A 64 8.91 18.23 4.05
CA VAL A 64 7.79 18.78 4.82
C VAL A 64 8.08 18.69 6.32
N THR A 65 8.19 19.84 6.96
CA THR A 65 8.27 20.01 8.43
C THR A 65 6.89 20.10 9.06
N ALA A 66 6.79 20.00 10.39
CA ALA A 66 5.53 20.17 11.11
C ALA A 66 4.88 21.54 10.86
N ASP A 67 5.67 22.61 10.75
CA ASP A 67 5.15 23.96 10.46
C ASP A 67 4.59 24.07 9.03
N ILE A 68 5.26 23.45 8.05
CA ILE A 68 4.76 23.39 6.66
C ILE A 68 3.47 22.58 6.61
N ALA A 69 3.45 21.40 7.25
CA ALA A 69 2.25 20.57 7.34
C ALA A 69 1.08 21.34 7.96
N LYS A 70 1.32 22.06 9.06
CA LYS A 70 0.32 22.91 9.72
C LYS A 70 -0.18 24.04 8.82
N ASN A 71 0.69 24.68 8.04
CA ASN A 71 0.29 25.72 7.10
C ASN A 71 -0.59 25.14 5.98
N MET A 72 -0.24 23.97 5.44
CA MET A 72 -1.07 23.26 4.45
C MET A 72 -2.44 22.90 5.03
N SER A 73 -2.50 22.38 6.25
CA SER A 73 -3.77 22.11 6.96
C SER A 73 -4.63 23.36 7.12
N TYR A 74 -4.01 24.50 7.46
CA TYR A 74 -4.72 25.78 7.57
C TYR A 74 -5.31 26.26 6.24
N VAL A 75 -4.63 26.03 5.12
CA VAL A 75 -5.20 26.36 3.79
C VAL A 75 -6.35 25.40 3.47
N CYS A 76 -6.20 24.12 3.80
CA CYS A 76 -7.27 23.13 3.70
C CYS A 76 -8.54 23.53 4.45
N ASP A 77 -8.42 23.98 5.71
CA ASP A 77 -9.55 24.48 6.49
C ASP A 77 -10.24 25.67 5.81
N ARG A 78 -9.48 26.57 5.18
CA ARG A 78 -10.07 27.70 4.43
C ARG A 78 -10.81 27.24 3.18
N ILE A 79 -10.36 26.19 2.52
CA ILE A 79 -11.04 25.62 1.35
C ILE A 79 -12.37 25.00 1.78
N THR A 80 -12.34 24.09 2.75
CA THR A 80 -13.54 23.35 3.19
C THR A 80 -14.59 24.30 3.76
N ASN A 81 -14.19 25.24 4.61
CA ASN A 81 -15.09 26.27 5.14
C ASN A 81 -15.67 27.18 4.05
N CYS A 82 -14.88 27.52 3.01
CA CYS A 82 -15.39 28.36 1.92
C CYS A 82 -16.53 27.69 1.14
N PHE A 83 -16.39 26.39 0.86
CA PHE A 83 -17.44 25.64 0.20
C PHE A 83 -18.62 25.33 1.12
N ASP A 84 -18.39 25.18 2.43
CA ASP A 84 -19.45 24.94 3.41
C ASP A 84 -20.40 26.14 3.58
N GLU A 85 -19.88 27.37 3.46
CA GLU A 85 -20.67 28.61 3.49
C GLU A 85 -21.69 28.71 2.35
N ILE A 86 -21.62 27.84 1.34
CA ILE A 86 -22.42 27.89 0.12
C ILE A 86 -23.38 26.68 0.11
N PRO A 87 -24.71 26.90 0.21
CA PRO A 87 -25.66 25.82 0.47
C PRO A 87 -26.00 24.94 -0.75
N CYS A 88 -25.53 25.29 -1.95
CA CYS A 88 -25.89 24.57 -3.17
C CYS A 88 -25.15 23.23 -3.33
N ASP A 89 -25.76 22.30 -4.07
CA ASP A 89 -25.28 20.92 -4.17
C ASP A 89 -23.86 20.81 -4.75
N GLU A 90 -23.52 21.67 -5.72
CA GLU A 90 -22.19 21.68 -6.33
C GLU A 90 -21.11 22.11 -5.34
N ALA A 91 -21.38 23.16 -4.54
CA ALA A 91 -20.45 23.59 -3.50
C ALA A 91 -20.28 22.50 -2.42
N GLN A 92 -21.37 21.86 -2.01
CA GLN A 92 -21.31 20.77 -1.03
C GLN A 92 -20.58 19.54 -1.58
N LYS A 93 -20.64 19.30 -2.90
CA LYS A 93 -19.79 18.30 -3.56
C LYS A 93 -18.31 18.67 -3.50
N PHE A 94 -17.95 19.93 -3.79
CA PHE A 94 -16.56 20.39 -3.68
C PHE A 94 -16.05 20.35 -2.24
N LYS A 95 -16.85 20.73 -1.25
CA LYS A 95 -16.54 20.56 0.18
C LYS A 95 -16.09 19.13 0.48
N ARG A 96 -16.92 18.14 0.16
CA ARG A 96 -16.62 16.71 0.40
C ARG A 96 -15.34 16.24 -0.31
N ILE A 97 -15.12 16.67 -1.56
CA ILE A 97 -13.90 16.33 -2.32
C ILE A 97 -12.66 16.88 -1.62
N TYR A 98 -12.70 18.14 -1.19
CA TYR A 98 -11.55 18.76 -0.53
C TYR A 98 -11.37 18.27 0.91
N GLU A 99 -12.41 17.95 1.66
CA GLU A 99 -12.30 17.29 2.97
C GLU A 99 -11.51 15.98 2.85
N GLN A 100 -11.89 15.10 1.92
CA GLN A 100 -11.17 13.84 1.71
C GLN A 100 -9.73 14.03 1.23
N LYS A 101 -9.51 14.98 0.30
CA LYS A 101 -8.16 15.28 -0.21
C LYS A 101 -7.27 15.83 0.90
N CYS A 102 -7.77 16.80 1.66
CA CYS A 102 -7.06 17.45 2.74
C CYS A 102 -6.75 16.48 3.89
N GLU A 103 -7.68 15.61 4.25
CA GLU A 103 -7.43 14.57 5.26
C GLU A 103 -6.28 13.64 4.84
N LYS A 104 -6.29 13.16 3.59
CA LYS A 104 -5.20 12.32 3.05
C LYS A 104 -3.86 13.05 3.01
N ASP A 105 -3.86 14.26 2.49
CA ASP A 105 -2.64 15.04 2.33
C ASP A 105 -2.08 15.44 3.69
N GLU A 106 -2.90 15.82 4.66
CA GLU A 106 -2.49 16.07 6.04
C GLU A 106 -1.82 14.83 6.63
N PHE A 107 -2.48 13.67 6.55
CA PHE A 107 -1.93 12.42 7.06
C PHE A 107 -0.57 12.08 6.42
N ARG A 108 -0.44 12.31 5.11
CA ARG A 108 0.81 12.12 4.37
C ARG A 108 1.88 13.11 4.83
N ASN A 109 1.56 14.40 4.95
CA ASN A 109 2.47 15.47 5.32
C ASN A 109 3.02 15.33 6.75
N TYR A 110 2.22 14.79 7.67
CA TYR A 110 2.69 14.42 9.01
C TYR A 110 3.44 13.08 9.04
N LYS A 111 3.61 12.41 7.90
CA LYS A 111 4.30 11.10 7.77
C LYS A 111 3.58 9.97 8.52
N MET A 112 2.28 10.14 8.76
CA MET A 112 1.47 9.19 9.51
C MET A 112 1.22 7.88 8.76
N THR A 113 1.22 7.88 7.42
CA THR A 113 1.08 6.65 6.62
C THR A 113 2.16 5.62 6.97
N ASN A 114 3.42 6.04 7.07
CA ASN A 114 4.52 5.15 7.45
C ASN A 114 4.41 4.73 8.91
N CYS A 115 4.03 5.64 9.80
CA CYS A 115 3.85 5.37 11.22
C CYS A 115 2.74 4.33 11.45
N VAL A 116 1.58 4.47 10.80
CA VAL A 116 0.47 3.50 10.91
C VAL A 116 0.87 2.12 10.45
N ASN A 117 1.59 1.98 9.33
CA ASN A 117 2.05 0.67 8.88
C ASN A 117 2.92 -0.03 9.96
N LYS A 118 3.78 0.72 10.65
CA LYS A 118 4.60 0.17 11.76
C LYS A 118 3.80 -0.08 13.04
N LEU A 119 2.78 0.74 13.32
CA LEU A 119 1.81 0.48 14.39
C LEU A 119 1.09 -0.85 14.13
N TYR A 120 0.61 -1.07 12.90
CA TYR A 120 -0.05 -2.30 12.51
C TYR A 120 0.84 -3.53 12.71
N ASP A 121 2.09 -3.46 12.26
CA ASP A 121 3.08 -4.52 12.49
C ASP A 121 3.25 -4.82 13.98
N SER A 122 3.41 -3.77 14.80
CA SER A 122 3.64 -3.92 16.24
C SER A 122 2.44 -4.49 17.00
N ILE A 123 1.24 -4.04 16.64
CA ILE A 123 -0.01 -4.54 17.22
C ILE A 123 -0.21 -6.00 16.84
N TYR A 124 -0.06 -6.34 15.55
CA TYR A 124 -0.24 -7.70 15.04
C TYR A 124 0.77 -8.69 15.62
N LEU A 125 2.05 -8.30 15.66
CA LEU A 125 3.13 -9.13 16.22
C LEU A 125 3.11 -9.15 17.76
N ASN A 126 2.25 -8.35 18.40
CA ASN A 126 2.21 -8.17 19.85
C ASN A 126 3.57 -7.79 20.44
N SER A 127 4.30 -6.93 19.75
CA SER A 127 5.62 -6.44 20.16
C SER A 127 5.55 -5.66 21.47
N ASN A 128 4.39 -5.08 21.79
CA ASN A 128 4.09 -4.46 23.07
C ASN A 128 2.94 -5.23 23.75
N ASN A 129 3.08 -5.55 25.04
CA ASN A 129 2.07 -6.31 25.76
C ASN A 129 0.75 -5.54 25.96
N CYS A 130 0.76 -4.20 25.95
CA CYS A 130 -0.47 -3.43 26.12
C CYS A 130 -1.47 -3.65 24.98
N SER A 131 -1.01 -3.95 23.77
CA SER A 131 -1.89 -4.07 22.60
C SER A 131 -2.87 -5.24 22.70
N LYS A 132 -2.53 -6.27 23.48
CA LYS A 132 -3.37 -7.46 23.70
C LYS A 132 -4.69 -7.16 24.42
N ALA A 133 -4.77 -6.05 25.14
CA ALA A 133 -5.97 -5.66 25.87
C ALA A 133 -7.05 -5.05 24.97
N TYR A 134 -6.72 -4.72 23.72
CA TYR A 134 -7.57 -3.92 22.84
C TYR A 134 -7.76 -4.59 21.47
N GLN A 135 -8.95 -4.43 20.89
CA GLN A 135 -9.31 -5.02 19.59
C GLN A 135 -9.19 -4.00 18.45
N TYR A 136 -7.98 -3.49 18.21
CA TYR A 136 -7.71 -2.44 17.20
C TYR A 136 -8.11 -2.83 15.76
N PHE A 137 -8.15 -4.12 15.43
CA PHE A 137 -8.53 -4.64 14.11
C PHE A 137 -9.94 -5.24 14.07
N SER A 138 -10.78 -4.99 15.09
CA SER A 138 -12.17 -5.49 15.11
C SER A 138 -12.93 -5.01 13.87
N LYS A 139 -13.70 -5.90 13.22
CA LYS A 139 -14.62 -5.53 12.12
C LYS A 139 -15.80 -4.68 12.59
N ASP A 140 -16.17 -4.78 13.87
CA ASP A 140 -17.15 -3.90 14.50
C ASP A 140 -16.49 -2.55 14.79
N LEU A 141 -16.92 -1.51 14.06
CA LEU A 141 -16.40 -0.14 14.14
C LEU A 141 -16.59 0.49 15.52
N ARG A 142 -17.62 0.11 16.28
CA ARG A 142 -17.82 0.61 17.64
C ARG A 142 -16.78 0.02 18.59
N VAL A 143 -16.54 -1.30 18.49
CA VAL A 143 -15.49 -1.98 19.27
C VAL A 143 -14.11 -1.45 18.89
N ARG A 144 -13.88 -1.20 17.59
CA ARG A 144 -12.63 -0.59 17.12
C ARG A 144 -12.44 0.82 17.66
N ARG A 145 -13.47 1.67 17.61
CA ARG A 145 -13.42 3.03 18.17
C ARG A 145 -13.06 2.97 19.65
N GLU A 146 -13.74 2.12 20.42
CA GLU A 146 -13.46 1.93 21.84
C GLU A 146 -12.03 1.46 22.09
N ALA A 147 -11.48 0.57 21.25
CA ALA A 147 -10.10 0.13 21.33
C ALA A 147 -9.11 1.29 21.11
N TYR A 148 -9.28 2.11 20.07
CA TYR A 148 -8.40 3.26 19.82
C TYR A 148 -8.54 4.37 20.87
N SER A 149 -9.75 4.67 21.33
CA SER A 149 -9.98 5.67 22.39
C SER A 149 -9.47 5.20 23.75
N SER A 150 -9.82 4.00 24.18
CA SER A 150 -9.43 3.48 25.52
C SER A 150 -7.98 3.00 25.56
N GLY A 151 -7.39 2.77 24.39
CA GLY A 151 -6.02 2.32 24.19
C GLY A 151 -5.06 3.44 23.78
N GLU A 152 -5.44 4.71 23.91
CA GLU A 152 -4.64 5.86 23.49
C GLU A 152 -3.19 5.80 23.99
N SER A 153 -2.99 5.61 25.29
CA SER A 153 -1.65 5.52 25.86
C SER A 153 -0.84 4.37 25.25
N CYS A 154 -1.49 3.24 24.95
CA CYS A 154 -0.83 2.11 24.31
C CYS A 154 -0.45 2.41 22.85
N ILE A 155 -1.31 3.09 22.09
CA ILE A 155 -0.98 3.51 20.72
C ILE A 155 0.17 4.51 20.71
N VAL A 156 0.14 5.51 21.59
CA VAL A 156 1.20 6.51 21.71
C VAL A 156 2.52 5.85 22.12
N ASP A 157 2.52 4.98 23.13
CA ASP A 157 3.72 4.23 23.56
C ASP A 157 4.32 3.38 22.43
N ILE A 158 3.49 2.71 21.63
CA ILE A 158 3.96 1.95 20.47
C ILE A 158 4.52 2.92 19.41
N ALA A 159 3.82 4.03 19.14
CA ALA A 159 4.24 5.01 18.14
C ALA A 159 5.61 5.62 18.50
N GLU A 160 5.83 6.00 19.76
CA GLU A 160 7.13 6.50 20.24
C GLU A 160 8.26 5.48 20.04
N ALA A 161 7.95 4.18 20.10
CA ALA A 161 8.94 3.14 19.89
C ALA A 161 9.24 2.83 18.42
N VAL A 162 8.29 3.06 17.49
CA VAL A 162 8.41 2.57 16.10
C VAL A 162 8.38 3.66 15.02
N CYS A 163 7.73 4.78 15.29
CA CYS A 163 7.64 5.89 14.36
C CYS A 163 8.93 6.71 14.47
N VAL A 164 9.66 6.83 13.36
CA VAL A 164 10.98 7.49 13.33
C VAL A 164 10.80 9.00 13.20
N GLU A 165 9.68 9.39 12.60
CA GLU A 165 9.36 10.75 12.20
C GLU A 165 8.67 11.51 13.34
N GLU A 166 9.35 12.54 13.87
CA GLU A 166 8.80 13.40 14.95
C GLU A 166 7.48 14.08 14.56
N THR A 167 7.28 14.36 13.26
CA THR A 167 6.02 14.88 12.73
C THR A 167 4.86 13.93 12.99
N ALA A 168 5.07 12.62 12.89
CA ALA A 168 4.02 11.64 13.14
C ALA A 168 3.61 11.64 14.62
N LEU A 169 4.58 11.70 15.52
CA LEU A 169 4.33 11.83 16.96
C LEU A 169 3.60 13.15 17.30
N THR A 170 3.96 14.25 16.62
CA THR A 170 3.26 15.53 16.77
C THR A 170 1.79 15.41 16.37
N TYR A 171 1.48 14.70 15.28
CA TYR A 171 0.10 14.47 14.86
C TYR A 171 -0.67 13.69 15.92
N LEU A 172 -0.12 12.56 16.39
CA LEU A 172 -0.78 11.75 17.43
C LEU A 172 -1.01 12.55 18.72
N ASN A 173 -0.03 13.35 19.15
CA ASN A 173 -0.15 14.12 20.40
C ASN A 173 -1.12 15.31 20.32
N THR A 174 -1.40 15.83 19.12
CA THR A 174 -2.21 17.04 18.95
C THR A 174 -3.56 16.79 18.29
N LYS A 175 -3.71 15.66 17.60
CA LYS A 175 -4.86 15.30 16.76
C LYS A 175 -5.29 13.84 16.97
N TYR A 176 -5.12 13.30 18.18
CA TYR A 176 -5.47 11.90 18.46
C TYR A 176 -6.94 11.59 18.17
N ASP A 177 -7.88 12.48 18.53
CA ASP A 177 -9.31 12.27 18.23
C ASP A 177 -9.58 12.14 16.73
N GLN A 178 -8.92 12.96 15.90
CA GLN A 178 -9.01 12.87 14.44
C GLN A 178 -8.40 11.54 13.94
N PHE A 179 -7.29 11.10 14.53
CA PHE A 179 -6.73 9.78 14.27
C PHE A 179 -7.74 8.67 14.60
N VAL A 180 -8.39 8.71 15.78
CA VAL A 180 -9.42 7.75 16.17
C VAL A 180 -10.58 7.74 15.16
N ASP A 181 -11.04 8.91 14.73
CA ASP A 181 -12.12 9.05 13.74
C ASP A 181 -11.73 8.39 12.41
N ILE A 182 -10.55 8.70 11.86
CA ILE A 182 -10.04 8.08 10.64
C ILE A 182 -9.98 6.55 10.77
N MET A 183 -9.55 6.03 11.92
CA MET A 183 -9.38 4.58 12.11
C MET A 183 -10.70 3.83 12.35
N SER A 184 -11.76 4.53 12.79
CA SER A 184 -12.96 3.89 13.34
C SER A 184 -14.31 4.33 12.77
N ILE A 185 -14.38 5.46 12.06
CA ILE A 185 -15.62 5.95 11.43
C ILE A 185 -15.50 5.70 9.93
N LYS A 186 -16.44 4.92 9.39
CA LYS A 186 -16.56 4.77 7.94
C LYS A 186 -17.20 6.03 7.36
N PRO A 187 -16.54 6.74 6.44
CA PRO A 187 -17.12 7.92 5.82
C PRO A 187 -18.27 7.55 4.88
N ASP A 188 -19.19 8.49 4.70
CA ASP A 188 -20.25 8.41 3.68
C ASP A 188 -19.65 8.68 2.29
N SER A 189 -18.86 7.73 1.79
CA SER A 189 -18.38 7.75 0.41
C SER A 189 -18.90 6.54 -0.35
N GLU A 190 -19.55 6.81 -1.49
CA GLU A 190 -19.93 5.76 -2.45
C GLU A 190 -18.69 5.11 -3.10
N HIS A 191 -17.56 5.81 -3.05
CA HIS A 191 -16.29 5.37 -3.61
C HIS A 191 -15.34 4.96 -2.49
N CYS A 192 -14.73 3.78 -2.62
CA CYS A 192 -13.79 3.19 -1.67
C CYS A 192 -12.42 3.86 -1.74
N THR A 193 -12.40 5.18 -1.62
CA THR A 193 -11.24 6.03 -1.88
C THR A 193 -10.89 6.90 -0.68
N SER A 194 -11.61 6.81 0.44
CA SER A 194 -11.30 7.60 1.63
C SER A 194 -9.97 7.17 2.27
N LEU A 195 -9.45 7.98 3.21
CA LEU A 195 -8.29 7.58 3.99
C LEU A 195 -8.61 6.39 4.89
N HIS A 196 -9.81 6.36 5.48
CA HIS A 196 -10.31 5.22 6.25
C HIS A 196 -10.25 3.92 5.43
N ASP A 197 -10.80 3.91 4.21
CA ASP A 197 -10.82 2.70 3.36
C ASP A 197 -9.40 2.23 3.03
N GLU A 198 -8.51 3.18 2.73
CA GLU A 198 -7.11 2.90 2.45
C GLU A 198 -6.41 2.28 3.67
N LEU A 199 -6.46 2.92 4.84
CA LEU A 199 -5.81 2.42 6.07
C LEU A 199 -6.45 1.12 6.56
N PHE A 200 -7.75 0.95 6.38
CA PHE A 200 -8.44 -0.28 6.74
C PHE A 200 -7.98 -1.44 5.87
N SER A 201 -7.72 -1.23 4.57
CA SER A 201 -7.18 -2.28 3.71
C SER A 201 -5.75 -2.69 4.08
N ARG A 202 -4.94 -1.76 4.58
CA ARG A 202 -3.56 -2.00 4.97
C ARG A 202 -3.40 -2.79 6.26
N GLN A 203 -4.45 -2.97 7.06
CA GLN A 203 -4.36 -3.76 8.31
C GLN A 203 -3.98 -5.22 8.06
N CYS A 204 -4.13 -5.72 6.83
CA CYS A 204 -3.74 -7.07 6.42
C CYS A 204 -2.26 -7.20 6.06
N GLU A 205 -1.55 -6.08 5.87
CA GLU A 205 -0.12 -6.06 5.51
C GLU A 205 0.77 -6.85 6.49
N PRO A 206 0.60 -6.77 7.83
CA PRO A 206 1.38 -7.58 8.76
C PRO A 206 1.21 -9.08 8.56
N MET A 207 0.01 -9.53 8.14
CA MET A 207 -0.25 -10.94 7.83
C MET A 207 0.50 -11.36 6.55
N ILE A 208 0.49 -10.51 5.53
CA ILE A 208 1.25 -10.70 4.28
C ILE A 208 2.75 -10.79 4.58
N MET A 209 3.30 -9.79 5.29
CA MET A 209 4.72 -9.74 5.63
C MET A 209 5.16 -10.92 6.50
N LYS A 210 4.33 -11.36 7.45
CA LYS A 210 4.62 -12.54 8.27
C LYS A 210 4.69 -13.79 7.39
N ARG A 211 3.75 -13.97 6.47
CA ARG A 211 3.78 -15.10 5.53
C ARG A 211 5.03 -15.08 4.64
N GLU A 212 5.39 -13.94 4.09
CA GLU A 212 6.59 -13.79 3.26
C GLU A 212 7.85 -14.13 4.06
N LYS A 213 7.96 -13.65 5.31
CA LYS A 213 9.06 -14.00 6.21
C LYS A 213 9.10 -15.50 6.53
N ASP A 214 7.95 -16.11 6.81
CA ASP A 214 7.85 -17.55 7.08
C ASP A 214 8.26 -18.37 5.85
N GLN A 215 7.87 -17.95 4.65
CA GLN A 215 8.28 -18.57 3.39
C GLN A 215 9.80 -18.47 3.16
N VAL A 216 10.39 -17.29 3.38
CA VAL A 216 11.85 -17.11 3.28
C VAL A 216 12.58 -18.00 4.31
N LEU A 217 12.07 -18.07 5.53
CA LEU A 217 12.66 -18.91 6.58
C LEU A 217 12.58 -20.39 6.23
N GLU A 218 11.46 -20.85 5.68
CA GLU A 218 11.28 -22.23 5.22
C GLU A 218 12.29 -22.57 4.10
N GLN A 219 12.50 -21.64 3.15
CA GLN A 219 13.49 -21.78 2.09
C GLN A 219 14.91 -21.87 2.64
N MET A 220 15.27 -21.01 3.60
CA MET A 220 16.58 -21.05 4.25
C MET A 220 16.80 -22.38 4.97
N ASN A 221 15.78 -22.88 5.68
CA ASN A 221 15.83 -24.18 6.34
C ASN A 221 15.97 -25.34 5.33
N GLY A 222 15.30 -25.25 4.19
CA GLY A 222 15.47 -26.17 3.06
C GLY A 222 16.92 -26.19 2.56
N LEU A 223 17.51 -25.01 2.31
CA LEU A 223 18.89 -24.88 1.87
C LEU A 223 19.89 -25.41 2.91
N PHE A 224 19.69 -25.12 4.20
CA PHE A 224 20.53 -25.67 5.27
C PHE A 224 20.43 -27.18 5.38
N SER A 225 19.25 -27.76 5.14
CA SER A 225 19.09 -29.22 5.14
C SER A 225 19.91 -29.89 4.04
N ILE A 226 19.99 -29.28 2.86
CA ILE A 226 20.83 -29.76 1.75
C ILE A 226 22.32 -29.60 2.09
N LEU A 227 22.71 -28.45 2.65
CA LEU A 227 24.12 -28.14 2.91
C LEU A 227 24.71 -28.89 4.11
N ARG A 228 23.93 -29.20 5.15
CA ARG A 228 24.44 -29.72 6.42
C ARG A 228 23.87 -31.06 6.87
N SER A 229 22.92 -31.65 6.14
CA SER A 229 22.20 -32.87 6.60
C SER A 229 21.62 -32.73 8.02
N SER A 230 21.34 -31.49 8.47
CA SER A 230 20.76 -31.22 9.79
C SER A 230 19.24 -31.30 9.71
N LYS A 231 18.62 -31.98 10.69
CA LYS A 231 17.15 -32.07 10.83
C LYS A 231 16.56 -30.67 10.97
N LYS A 232 15.44 -30.42 10.28
CA LYS A 232 14.61 -29.23 10.47
C LYS A 232 14.28 -29.11 11.96
N THR A 233 14.64 -28.01 12.60
CA THR A 233 14.05 -27.64 13.89
C THR A 233 12.62 -27.22 13.62
N GLU A 234 11.70 -28.13 13.93
CA GLU A 234 10.26 -27.97 13.82
C GLU A 234 9.80 -27.07 14.98
N GLU A 235 10.08 -25.76 14.90
CA GLU A 235 9.30 -24.79 15.66
C GLU A 235 7.93 -24.75 14.99
N GLU A 236 6.89 -25.19 15.69
CA GLU A 236 5.47 -25.00 15.33
C GLU A 236 5.16 -23.50 15.29
N LYS A 237 5.64 -22.80 14.25
CA LYS A 237 5.14 -21.48 13.92
C LYS A 237 3.89 -21.71 13.10
N GLN A 238 2.75 -21.37 13.70
CA GLN A 238 1.46 -21.37 13.04
C GLN A 238 1.55 -20.43 11.83
N GLN A 239 1.80 -21.02 10.67
CA GLN A 239 2.02 -20.33 9.42
C GLN A 239 0.74 -19.59 9.06
N VAL A 240 0.86 -18.32 8.69
CA VAL A 240 -0.28 -17.53 8.26
C VAL A 240 -0.82 -18.14 6.98
N LYS A 241 -2.09 -18.59 7.01
CA LYS A 241 -2.72 -19.20 5.85
C LYS A 241 -3.08 -18.13 4.83
N CYS A 242 -3.07 -18.52 3.57
CA CYS A 242 -3.48 -17.62 2.52
C CYS A 242 -4.95 -17.21 2.65
N GLU A 243 -5.81 -18.16 3.03
CA GLU A 243 -7.25 -17.91 3.20
C GLU A 243 -7.51 -16.81 4.22
N ASP A 244 -6.76 -16.78 5.32
CA ASP A 244 -6.89 -15.78 6.38
C ASP A 244 -6.56 -14.36 5.85
N ILE A 245 -5.49 -14.24 5.03
CA ILE A 245 -5.09 -12.96 4.43
C ILE A 245 -6.13 -12.52 3.41
N THR A 246 -6.56 -13.43 2.55
CA THR A 246 -7.57 -13.16 1.54
C THR A 246 -8.90 -12.72 2.18
N GLU A 247 -9.31 -13.35 3.27
CA GLU A 247 -10.49 -12.95 4.03
C GLU A 247 -10.33 -11.53 4.58
N CYS A 248 -9.18 -11.23 5.20
CA CYS A 248 -8.86 -9.88 5.66
C CYS A 248 -8.94 -8.85 4.53
N MET A 249 -8.37 -9.16 3.36
CA MET A 249 -8.40 -8.25 2.21
C MET A 249 -9.81 -8.01 1.69
N LYS A 250 -10.68 -9.04 1.70
CA LYS A 250 -12.09 -8.97 1.25
C LYS A 250 -12.95 -8.05 2.12
N ASP A 251 -12.58 -7.85 3.38
CA ASP A 251 -13.33 -6.94 4.27
C ASP A 251 -13.21 -5.48 3.86
N ALA A 252 -12.10 -5.10 3.21
CA ALA A 252 -11.84 -3.72 2.81
C ALA A 252 -12.22 -3.48 1.35
N CYS A 253 -13.16 -2.57 1.11
CA CYS A 253 -13.65 -2.28 -0.23
C CYS A 253 -12.63 -1.52 -1.12
N TYR A 254 -11.56 -0.99 -0.51
CA TYR A 254 -10.41 -0.41 -1.22
C TYR A 254 -9.67 -1.47 -2.06
N ASN A 255 -9.69 -2.74 -1.63
CA ASN A 255 -9.06 -3.82 -2.37
C ASN A 255 -9.91 -4.21 -3.59
N SER A 256 -9.37 -3.97 -4.79
CA SER A 256 -10.02 -4.42 -6.01
C SER A 256 -10.08 -5.95 -6.08
N HIS A 257 -11.08 -6.49 -6.78
CA HIS A 257 -11.19 -7.92 -7.04
C HIS A 257 -9.95 -8.47 -7.77
N ASP A 258 -9.34 -7.67 -8.64
CA ASP A 258 -8.09 -8.01 -9.33
C ASP A 258 -6.90 -8.13 -8.37
N SER A 259 -6.81 -7.24 -7.38
CA SER A 259 -5.76 -7.28 -6.35
C SER A 259 -5.89 -8.56 -5.50
N ILE A 260 -7.11 -8.88 -5.07
CA ILE A 260 -7.40 -10.08 -4.27
C ILE A 260 -7.09 -11.34 -5.09
N ASN A 261 -7.54 -11.42 -6.34
CA ASN A 261 -7.25 -12.53 -7.24
C ASN A 261 -5.74 -12.72 -7.46
N LYS A 262 -4.98 -11.63 -7.66
CA LYS A 262 -3.52 -11.69 -7.81
C LYS A 262 -2.86 -12.24 -6.54
N PHE A 263 -3.35 -11.86 -5.37
CA PHE A 263 -2.87 -12.41 -4.10
C PHE A 263 -3.23 -13.90 -3.95
N GLU A 264 -4.48 -14.30 -4.17
CA GLU A 264 -4.88 -15.71 -4.15
C GLU A 264 -4.05 -16.56 -5.13
N GLN A 265 -3.75 -16.04 -6.32
CA GLN A 265 -2.87 -16.69 -7.28
C GLN A 265 -1.42 -16.83 -6.78
N SER A 266 -0.90 -15.80 -6.10
CA SER A 266 0.43 -15.87 -5.47
C SER A 266 0.48 -16.90 -4.34
N CYS A 267 -0.67 -17.17 -3.71
CA CYS A 267 -0.76 -18.20 -2.69
C CYS A 267 -0.77 -19.62 -3.20
N SER A 268 -1.21 -19.84 -4.45
CA SER A 268 -1.33 -21.19 -4.99
C SER A 268 0.06 -21.81 -5.23
N ASP A 269 0.49 -22.69 -4.33
CA ASP A 269 1.70 -23.51 -4.52
C ASP A 269 1.51 -24.62 -5.56
N LYS A 270 0.25 -24.85 -6.01
CA LYS A 270 -0.14 -26.15 -6.54
C LYS A 270 -0.01 -26.36 -8.04
N ASP A 271 0.08 -25.33 -8.85
CA ASP A 271 0.23 -25.52 -10.30
C ASP A 271 1.44 -24.77 -10.83
N ASN A 272 2.53 -25.52 -11.00
CA ASN A 272 3.75 -25.12 -11.70
C ASN A 272 3.53 -25.04 -13.23
N ASP A 273 2.27 -24.91 -13.67
CA ASP A 273 1.84 -25.16 -15.04
C ASP A 273 2.03 -23.96 -15.97
N SER A 274 2.27 -22.78 -15.40
CA SER A 274 2.66 -21.61 -16.17
C SER A 274 4.12 -21.24 -15.90
N PHE A 275 4.77 -20.73 -16.95
CA PHE A 275 6.15 -20.28 -16.90
C PHE A 275 6.41 -19.34 -15.71
N ASP A 276 5.58 -18.30 -15.55
CA ASP A 276 5.75 -17.28 -14.49
C ASP A 276 5.64 -17.90 -13.08
N LYS A 277 4.74 -18.87 -12.86
CA LYS A 277 4.58 -19.54 -11.56
C LYS A 277 5.80 -20.40 -11.25
N CYS A 278 6.25 -21.21 -12.20
CA CYS A 278 7.40 -22.04 -11.94
C CYS A 278 8.72 -21.23 -11.86
N TYR A 279 8.87 -20.18 -12.66
CA TYR A 279 10.02 -19.28 -12.56
C TYR A 279 10.12 -18.66 -11.16
N ARG A 280 9.00 -18.23 -10.56
CA ARG A 280 8.97 -17.78 -9.16
C ARG A 280 9.41 -18.85 -8.17
N LYS A 281 8.92 -20.08 -8.31
CA LYS A 281 9.38 -21.22 -7.49
C LYS A 281 10.88 -21.47 -7.66
N LEU A 282 11.41 -21.20 -8.85
CA LEU A 282 12.82 -21.30 -9.14
C LEU A 282 13.63 -20.20 -8.48
N LEU A 283 13.15 -18.97 -8.39
CA LEU A 283 13.81 -17.90 -7.62
C LEU A 283 13.93 -18.21 -6.13
N THR A 284 13.11 -19.15 -5.63
CA THR A 284 13.02 -19.50 -4.21
C THR A 284 13.43 -20.94 -3.88
N SER A 285 13.76 -21.75 -4.88
CA SER A 285 14.11 -23.17 -4.69
C SER A 285 15.55 -23.32 -4.19
N PRO A 286 15.78 -24.10 -3.12
CA PRO A 286 17.14 -24.45 -2.69
C PRO A 286 17.99 -25.11 -3.79
N GLU A 287 17.36 -25.93 -4.64
CA GLU A 287 18.02 -26.61 -5.75
C GLU A 287 18.52 -25.66 -6.84
N SER A 288 17.81 -24.55 -7.11
CA SER A 288 18.22 -23.56 -8.10
C SER A 288 19.38 -22.69 -7.62
N ILE A 289 19.37 -22.30 -6.35
CA ILE A 289 20.41 -21.49 -5.71
C ILE A 289 21.76 -22.22 -5.74
N MET A 290 21.74 -23.54 -5.56
CA MET A 290 22.95 -24.38 -5.59
C MET A 290 23.38 -24.80 -7.01
N TYR A 291 22.56 -24.54 -8.03
CA TYR A 291 22.84 -25.01 -9.38
C TYR A 291 23.88 -24.13 -10.09
N ASN A 292 25.02 -24.73 -10.43
CA ASN A 292 26.03 -24.05 -11.24
C ASN A 292 25.67 -24.09 -12.73
N CYS A 293 25.22 -22.95 -13.26
CA CYS A 293 25.05 -22.75 -14.68
C CYS A 293 26.39 -22.84 -15.42
N PRO A 294 26.56 -23.74 -16.39
CA PRO A 294 27.70 -23.68 -17.31
C PRO A 294 27.69 -22.32 -18.02
N ASN A 295 28.83 -21.62 -18.04
CA ASN A 295 29.05 -20.32 -18.68
C ASN A 295 28.48 -19.07 -17.98
N ALA A 296 28.00 -19.15 -16.73
CA ALA A 296 27.94 -17.93 -15.92
C ALA A 296 29.38 -17.46 -15.71
N ASN A 297 29.71 -16.22 -16.08
CA ASN A 297 31.05 -15.64 -15.87
C ASN A 297 31.41 -15.81 -14.40
N SER A 298 32.15 -16.88 -14.11
CA SER A 298 32.47 -17.24 -12.75
C SER A 298 33.53 -16.25 -12.32
N THR A 299 33.12 -15.22 -11.58
CA THR A 299 33.97 -14.61 -10.56
C THR A 299 34.23 -15.71 -9.54
N LYS A 300 35.16 -16.60 -9.89
CA LYS A 300 35.89 -17.43 -8.94
C LYS A 300 36.61 -16.43 -8.03
N ASN A 301 36.38 -16.54 -6.72
CA ASN A 301 37.09 -15.83 -5.65
C ASN A 301 36.38 -14.58 -5.08
N SER A 302 35.25 -14.80 -4.41
CA SER A 302 34.99 -14.11 -3.15
C SER A 302 34.06 -14.98 -2.29
N THR A 303 34.17 -14.88 -0.97
CA THR A 303 33.20 -15.41 -0.02
C THR A 303 31.88 -14.66 -0.22
N VAL A 304 31.08 -15.11 -1.18
CA VAL A 304 29.74 -14.60 -1.45
C VAL A 304 28.88 -14.93 -0.23
N SER A 305 28.30 -13.91 0.41
CA SER A 305 27.40 -14.11 1.54
C SER A 305 26.22 -15.00 1.12
N LEU A 306 25.64 -15.76 2.05
CA LEU A 306 24.39 -16.51 1.79
C LEU A 306 23.30 -15.58 1.23
N LEU A 307 23.28 -14.33 1.71
CA LEU A 307 22.36 -13.29 1.23
C LEU A 307 22.64 -12.90 -0.22
N ASP A 308 23.91 -12.88 -0.62
CA ASP A 308 24.32 -12.61 -2.00
C ASP A 308 24.03 -13.81 -2.90
N MET A 309 24.11 -15.06 -2.40
CA MET A 309 23.65 -16.24 -3.15
C MET A 309 22.13 -16.23 -3.38
N LEU A 310 21.34 -15.77 -2.41
CA LEU A 310 19.88 -15.61 -2.57
C LEU A 310 19.52 -14.48 -3.56
N ARG A 311 20.35 -13.42 -3.64
CA ARG A 311 20.15 -12.30 -4.57
C ARG A 311 20.68 -12.58 -5.97
N LEU A 312 21.77 -13.34 -6.07
CA LEU A 312 22.36 -13.78 -7.32
C LEU A 312 21.64 -15.06 -7.76
N ASN A 313 20.40 -14.93 -8.23
CA ASN A 313 19.80 -15.98 -9.05
C ASN A 313 20.58 -16.06 -10.36
N ARG A 314 21.81 -16.62 -10.34
CA ARG A 314 22.77 -16.60 -11.48
C ARG A 314 22.21 -17.24 -12.75
N PHE A 315 21.11 -17.98 -12.63
CA PHE A 315 20.38 -18.54 -13.75
C PHE A 315 19.49 -17.51 -14.47
N SER A 316 19.03 -16.44 -13.79
CA SER A 316 18.03 -15.46 -14.29
C SER A 316 18.42 -14.75 -15.57
N ASP A 317 19.72 -14.67 -15.85
CA ASP A 317 20.25 -14.00 -17.04
C ASP A 317 20.68 -15.01 -18.12
N ASN A 318 20.72 -16.31 -17.76
CA ASN A 318 21.13 -17.39 -18.64
C ASN A 318 19.92 -18.25 -19.03
N LYS A 319 19.43 -18.02 -20.25
CA LYS A 319 18.28 -18.72 -20.83
C LYS A 319 18.42 -20.24 -20.77
N GLU A 320 19.57 -20.79 -21.15
CA GLU A 320 19.80 -22.24 -21.16
C GLU A 320 19.85 -22.82 -19.74
N CYS A 321 20.46 -22.08 -18.81
CA CYS A 321 20.47 -22.49 -17.42
C CYS A 321 19.07 -22.49 -16.82
N THR A 322 18.29 -21.41 -17.05
CA THR A 322 16.90 -21.35 -16.61
C THR A 322 16.09 -22.48 -17.24
N ARG A 323 16.25 -22.75 -18.53
CA ARG A 323 15.53 -23.86 -19.20
C ARG A 323 15.83 -25.20 -18.53
N THR A 324 17.09 -25.47 -18.24
CA THR A 324 17.52 -26.73 -17.62
C THR A 324 16.94 -26.88 -16.22
N LEU A 325 17.01 -25.81 -15.42
CA LEU A 325 16.44 -25.79 -14.08
C LEU A 325 14.92 -25.93 -14.10
N MET A 326 14.24 -25.21 -15.00
CA MET A 326 12.80 -25.29 -15.15
C MET A 326 12.38 -26.70 -15.57
N ALA A 327 13.06 -27.32 -16.54
CA ALA A 327 12.77 -28.70 -16.93
C ALA A 327 12.91 -29.71 -15.77
N LYS A 328 13.73 -29.41 -14.76
CA LYS A 328 13.93 -30.26 -13.58
C LYS A 328 12.89 -30.02 -12.47
N ILE A 329 12.43 -28.79 -12.30
CA ILE A 329 11.60 -28.36 -11.16
C ILE A 329 10.13 -28.16 -11.55
N CYS A 330 9.86 -27.80 -12.80
CA CYS A 330 8.54 -27.44 -13.33
C CYS A 330 7.79 -28.65 -13.90
N THR A 331 6.47 -28.49 -14.06
CA THR A 331 5.67 -29.44 -14.83
C THR A 331 5.97 -29.27 -16.33
N PRO A 332 5.75 -30.31 -17.16
CA PRO A 332 5.92 -30.20 -18.61
C PRO A 332 5.05 -29.11 -19.24
N GLU A 333 3.92 -28.75 -18.64
CA GLU A 333 3.02 -27.71 -19.14
C GLU A 333 3.71 -26.33 -19.17
N ALA A 334 4.42 -25.96 -18.10
CA ALA A 334 5.17 -24.70 -18.06
C ALA A 334 6.35 -24.64 -19.04
N MET A 335 6.77 -25.78 -19.58
CA MET A 335 7.86 -25.84 -20.56
C MET A 335 7.37 -25.67 -22.00
N LYS A 336 6.08 -25.86 -22.29
CA LYS A 336 5.54 -25.84 -23.67
C LYS A 336 5.78 -24.50 -24.39
N THR A 337 5.65 -23.40 -23.67
CA THR A 337 5.79 -22.03 -24.20
C THR A 337 7.05 -21.31 -23.73
N PHE A 338 8.02 -22.06 -23.16
CA PHE A 338 9.20 -21.51 -22.49
C PHE A 338 9.91 -20.40 -23.28
N ASP A 339 10.16 -20.61 -24.58
CA ASP A 339 10.92 -19.66 -25.39
C ASP A 339 10.22 -18.31 -25.56
N LYS A 340 8.89 -18.35 -25.73
CA LYS A 340 8.05 -17.17 -25.84
C LYS A 340 7.98 -16.47 -24.49
N ASP A 341 7.64 -17.21 -23.44
CA ASP A 341 7.41 -16.65 -22.10
C ASP A 341 8.70 -16.08 -21.49
N TRP A 342 9.86 -16.70 -21.76
CA TRP A 342 11.16 -16.16 -21.41
C TRP A 342 11.44 -14.82 -22.10
N GLY A 343 11.13 -14.72 -23.40
CA GLY A 343 11.29 -13.46 -24.15
C GLY A 343 10.40 -12.35 -23.60
N ASP A 344 9.16 -12.68 -23.23
CA ASP A 344 8.22 -11.75 -22.61
C ASP A 344 8.66 -11.35 -21.20
N HIS A 345 9.21 -12.29 -20.43
CA HIS A 345 9.78 -12.02 -19.10
C HIS A 345 10.96 -11.04 -19.18
N GLN A 346 11.93 -11.29 -20.06
CA GLN A 346 13.11 -10.44 -20.22
C GLN A 346 12.73 -9.01 -20.64
N ARG A 347 11.74 -8.84 -21.52
CA ARG A 347 11.21 -7.51 -21.86
C ARG A 347 10.60 -6.79 -20.66
N ARG A 348 9.74 -7.47 -19.89
CA ARG A 348 9.12 -6.92 -18.67
C ARG A 348 10.14 -6.54 -17.58
N MET A 349 11.30 -7.19 -17.55
CA MET A 349 12.39 -6.86 -16.61
C MET A 349 13.23 -5.68 -17.11
N ALA A 350 13.46 -5.57 -18.42
CA ALA A 350 14.17 -4.43 -19.01
C ALA A 350 13.38 -3.12 -18.93
N GLU A 351 12.05 -3.16 -18.90
CA GLU A 351 11.20 -1.97 -18.75
C GLU A 351 11.10 -1.44 -17.31
N ARG A 352 11.54 -2.22 -16.31
CA ARG A 352 11.52 -1.82 -14.88
C ARG A 352 12.83 -1.20 -14.38
N ASN A 353 13.89 -1.29 -15.17
CA ASN A 353 15.21 -0.70 -14.91
C ASN A 353 15.42 0.49 -15.85
#